data_AF-A0A6B3I817-F1
#
_entry.id   AF-A0A6B3I817-F1
#
_cell.length_a   1.000
_cell.length_b   1.000
_cell.length_c   1.000
_cell.angle_alpha   90.00
_cell.angle_beta   90.00
_cell.angle_gamma   90.00
#
_symmetry.space_group_name_H-M   'P 1'
#
loop_
_entity.id
_entity.type
_entity.pdbx_description
1 polymer ?
#
loop_
_entity_poly.entity_id
_entity_poly.type
_entity_poly.pdbx_seq_one_letter_code
_entity_poly.pdbx_strand_id
1 'polypeptide(L)'
;DASPEEVARLARRAGRPLVLLLDGPEEMPPALAHRLSGWTTGTAAWLARTGAKLVVGCRPEYWEQVCGLFPGALRHAPAGPQQGRPLTDCVPLGDLPEAAAAKARARYGLPDGLLAERHARHPLTLRLLADVRRALPPGVPDPTTDRRPGVDGAAPPLDRDAVLSAYLDLVCLRTAVRLAAPHGLRGTALRRVAARVAGRLHE
;
A
#
# COMPACT_ATOMS: atom_id res chain seq x y z
N ASP A 1 18.14 -29.06 -5.17
CA ASP A 1 17.86 -27.61 -5.14
C ASP A 1 19.14 -26.82 -5.30
N ALA A 2 19.08 -25.69 -6.02
CA ALA A 2 20.23 -24.81 -6.19
C ALA A 2 20.37 -23.87 -4.98
N SER A 3 21.58 -23.71 -4.46
CA SER A 3 21.84 -22.78 -3.36
C SER A 3 21.76 -21.31 -3.84
N PRO A 4 21.52 -20.34 -2.95
CA PRO A 4 21.59 -18.91 -3.28
C PRO A 4 22.93 -18.51 -3.95
N GLU A 5 24.05 -19.09 -3.52
CA GLU A 5 25.37 -18.87 -4.11
C GLU A 5 25.48 -19.41 -5.53
N GLU A 6 24.83 -20.54 -5.82
CA GLU A 6 24.81 -21.11 -7.17
C GLU A 6 24.02 -20.22 -8.12
N VAL A 7 22.86 -19.72 -7.69
CA VAL A 7 22.04 -18.78 -8.47
C VAL A 7 22.79 -17.48 -8.70
N ALA A 8 23.44 -16.92 -7.67
CA ALA A 8 24.20 -15.68 -7.81
C ALA A 8 25.41 -15.85 -8.74
N ARG A 9 26.13 -16.98 -8.65
CA ARG A 9 27.24 -17.31 -9.56
C ARG A 9 26.76 -17.51 -11.00
N LEU A 10 25.59 -18.10 -11.20
CA LEU A 10 25.00 -18.28 -12.52
C LEU A 10 24.63 -16.94 -13.15
N ALA A 11 23.93 -16.06 -12.41
CA ALA A 11 23.56 -14.73 -12.88
C ALA A 11 24.81 -13.92 -13.29
N ARG A 12 25.85 -13.94 -12.44
CA ARG A 12 27.13 -13.29 -12.73
C ARG A 12 27.80 -13.85 -13.98
N ARG A 13 27.86 -15.18 -14.14
CA ARG A 13 28.41 -15.83 -15.35
C ARG A 13 27.63 -15.46 -16.62
N ALA A 14 26.33 -15.22 -16.50
CA ALA A 14 25.50 -14.73 -17.59
C ALA A 14 25.61 -13.21 -17.83
N GLY A 15 26.45 -12.49 -17.07
CA GLY A 15 26.59 -11.03 -17.18
C GLY A 15 25.37 -10.26 -16.70
N ARG A 16 24.48 -10.87 -15.91
CA ARG A 16 23.23 -10.26 -15.42
C ARG A 16 23.29 -10.07 -13.89
N PRO A 17 22.89 -8.91 -13.35
CA PRO A 17 22.80 -8.74 -11.91
C PRO A 17 21.64 -9.57 -11.33
N LEU A 18 21.89 -10.27 -10.22
CA LEU A 18 20.82 -10.85 -9.40
C LEU A 18 20.26 -9.75 -8.49
N VAL A 19 18.94 -9.54 -8.54
CA VAL A 19 18.23 -8.58 -7.67
C VAL A 19 17.28 -9.36 -6.77
N LEU A 20 17.36 -9.10 -5.47
CA LEU A 20 16.48 -9.63 -4.44
C LEU A 20 15.55 -8.52 -3.97
N LEU A 21 14.26 -8.82 -3.81
CA LEU A 21 13.28 -7.92 -3.20
C LEU A 21 12.86 -8.50 -1.85
N LEU A 22 13.11 -7.73 -0.78
CA LEU A 22 12.56 -7.98 0.54
C LEU A 22 11.43 -6.97 0.77
N ASP A 23 10.20 -7.46 0.79
CA ASP A 23 9.00 -6.62 0.89
C ASP A 23 8.37 -6.78 2.29
N GLY A 24 8.23 -5.67 3.00
CA GLY A 24 7.64 -5.59 4.35
C GLY A 24 8.39 -6.33 5.45
N PRO A 25 9.73 -6.23 5.59
CA PRO A 25 10.46 -6.87 6.69
C PRO A 25 9.99 -6.44 8.10
N GLU A 26 9.35 -5.28 8.24
CA GLU A 26 8.74 -4.83 9.48
C GLU A 26 7.57 -5.71 9.95
N GLU A 27 6.97 -6.51 9.07
CA GLU A 27 5.92 -7.47 9.41
C GLU A 27 6.49 -8.82 9.90
N MET A 28 7.82 -8.93 10.02
CA MET A 28 8.49 -10.14 10.51
C MET A 28 8.12 -10.42 11.98
N PRO A 29 7.98 -11.70 12.38
CA PRO A 29 7.73 -12.06 13.77
C PRO A 29 8.78 -11.45 14.72
N PRO A 30 8.37 -10.87 15.88
CA PRO A 30 9.30 -10.24 16.83
C PRO A 30 10.44 -11.16 17.29
N ALA A 31 10.20 -12.47 17.31
CA ALA A 31 11.22 -13.48 17.62
C ALA A 31 12.41 -13.49 16.63
N LEU A 32 12.31 -12.85 15.47
CA LEU A 32 13.40 -12.70 14.51
C LEU A 32 14.14 -11.35 14.65
N ALA A 33 13.56 -10.38 15.36
CA ALA A 33 14.12 -9.03 15.49
C ALA A 33 15.52 -9.04 16.13
N HIS A 34 15.77 -9.90 17.13
CA HIS A 34 17.08 -10.02 17.77
C HIS A 34 18.19 -10.49 16.81
N ARG A 35 17.83 -11.15 15.70
CA ARG A 35 18.78 -11.62 14.68
C ARG A 35 19.04 -10.58 13.60
N LEU A 36 18.33 -9.46 13.61
CA LEU A 36 18.35 -8.49 12.52
C LEU A 36 19.75 -7.93 12.26
N SER A 37 20.52 -7.63 13.31
CA SER A 37 21.91 -7.18 13.18
C SER A 37 22.80 -8.22 12.50
N GLY A 38 22.82 -9.45 13.03
CA GLY A 38 23.62 -10.55 12.46
C GLY A 38 23.19 -10.93 11.04
N TRP A 39 21.88 -10.94 10.77
CA TRP A 39 21.32 -11.16 9.44
C TRP A 39 21.74 -10.04 8.48
N THR A 40 21.71 -8.77 8.91
CA THR A 40 22.09 -7.63 8.07
C THR A 40 23.57 -7.66 7.73
N THR A 41 24.45 -7.92 8.71
CA THR A 41 25.90 -8.04 8.46
C THR A 41 26.21 -9.21 7.52
N GLY A 42 25.62 -10.38 7.75
CA GLY A 42 25.80 -11.55 6.88
C GLY A 42 25.31 -11.29 5.45
N THR A 43 24.16 -10.64 5.32
CA THR A 43 23.59 -10.25 4.03
C THR A 43 24.48 -9.24 3.31
N ALA A 44 24.97 -8.21 4.00
CA ALA A 44 25.91 -7.23 3.44
C ALA A 44 27.19 -7.90 2.90
N ALA A 45 27.79 -8.82 3.67
CA ALA A 45 28.97 -9.56 3.24
C ALA A 45 28.68 -10.46 2.02
N TRP A 46 27.52 -11.10 1.99
CA TRP A 46 27.09 -11.93 0.87
C TRP A 46 26.83 -11.10 -0.40
N LEU A 47 26.16 -9.95 -0.29
CA LEU A 47 25.91 -9.03 -1.40
C LEU A 47 27.22 -8.50 -1.99
N ALA A 48 28.17 -8.10 -1.15
CA ALA A 48 29.48 -7.63 -1.59
C ALA A 48 30.24 -8.72 -2.37
N ARG A 49 30.26 -9.96 -1.83
CA ARG A 49 30.96 -11.10 -2.45
C ARG A 49 30.32 -11.55 -3.76
N THR A 50 28.99 -11.58 -3.83
CA THR A 50 28.25 -12.09 -5.00
C THR A 50 27.93 -11.02 -6.04
N GLY A 51 28.00 -9.73 -5.68
CA GLY A 51 27.59 -8.62 -6.53
C GLY A 51 26.09 -8.54 -6.76
N ALA A 52 25.30 -9.36 -6.04
CA ALA A 52 23.86 -9.26 -6.03
C ALA A 52 23.41 -7.93 -5.39
N LYS A 53 22.18 -7.53 -5.69
CA LYS A 53 21.55 -6.30 -5.19
C LYS A 53 20.33 -6.67 -4.36
N LEU A 54 20.11 -5.93 -3.28
CA LEU A 54 18.93 -6.05 -2.44
C LEU A 54 18.12 -4.77 -2.53
N VAL A 55 16.83 -4.91 -2.80
CA VAL A 55 15.82 -3.85 -2.67
C VAL A 55 14.98 -4.18 -1.45
N VAL A 56 14.86 -3.23 -0.53
CA VAL A 56 14.02 -3.37 0.66
C VAL A 56 12.81 -2.45 0.50
N GLY A 57 11.64 -3.04 0.25
CA GLY A 57 10.37 -2.33 0.33
C GLY A 57 9.94 -2.30 1.80
N CYS A 58 9.94 -1.12 2.42
CA CYS A 58 9.61 -0.97 3.82
C CYS A 58 9.06 0.43 4.12
N ARG A 59 8.45 0.56 5.29
CA ARG A 59 8.06 1.84 5.89
C ARG A 59 9.28 2.69 6.25
N PRO A 60 9.14 4.04 6.23
CA PRO A 60 10.25 4.95 6.54
C PRO A 60 10.80 4.72 7.95
N GLU A 61 9.94 4.46 8.94
CA GLU A 61 10.33 4.24 10.34
C GLU A 61 11.21 2.99 10.48
N TYR A 62 10.96 1.95 9.69
CA TYR A 62 11.79 0.75 9.67
C TYR A 62 13.16 1.06 9.05
N TRP A 63 13.19 1.78 7.93
CA TRP A 63 14.46 2.15 7.28
C TRP A 63 15.34 3.02 8.18
N GLU A 64 14.75 3.99 8.89
CA GLU A 64 15.45 4.82 9.89
C GLU A 64 16.19 3.97 10.93
N GLN A 65 15.60 2.86 11.36
CA GLN A 65 16.19 1.99 12.38
C GLN A 65 17.31 1.10 11.82
N VAL A 66 17.20 0.63 10.58
CA VAL A 66 18.09 -0.42 10.05
C VAL A 66 19.15 0.09 9.07
N CYS A 67 19.01 1.30 8.51
CA CYS A 67 19.91 1.79 7.47
C CYS A 67 21.38 1.90 7.95
N GLY A 68 21.60 2.16 9.24
CA GLY A 68 22.92 2.23 9.86
C GLY A 68 23.63 0.87 9.97
N LEU A 69 22.89 -0.24 9.88
CA LEU A 69 23.45 -1.59 9.93
C LEU A 69 24.07 -2.02 8.60
N PHE A 70 23.66 -1.40 7.49
CA PHE A 70 24.24 -1.64 6.18
C PHE A 70 25.48 -0.75 5.96
N PRO A 71 26.62 -1.31 5.49
CA PRO A 71 27.78 -0.51 5.10
C PRO A 71 27.39 0.54 4.07
N GLY A 72 27.82 1.79 4.26
CA GLY A 72 27.44 2.92 3.40
C GLY A 72 27.70 2.68 1.90
N ALA A 73 28.80 1.99 1.55
CA ALA A 73 29.14 1.63 0.18
C ALA A 73 28.13 0.68 -0.51
N LEU A 74 27.29 0.00 0.26
CA LEU A 74 26.23 -0.87 -0.26
C LEU A 74 24.85 -0.18 -0.34
N ARG A 75 24.69 0.98 0.31
CA ARG A 75 23.42 1.69 0.34
C ARG A 75 23.22 2.47 -0.96
N HIS A 76 21.95 2.72 -1.30
CA HIS A 76 21.62 3.44 -2.52
C HIS A 76 22.06 4.90 -2.41
N ALA A 77 22.85 5.42 -3.35
CA ALA A 77 23.11 6.85 -3.43
C ALA A 77 22.11 7.48 -4.41
N PRO A 78 21.17 8.32 -3.95
CA PRO A 78 20.24 8.99 -4.86
C PRO A 78 20.99 9.95 -5.78
N ALA A 79 20.55 10.08 -7.03
CA ALA A 79 21.21 10.90 -8.05
C ALA A 79 21.16 12.43 -7.79
N GLY A 80 20.46 12.87 -6.74
CA GLY A 80 20.35 14.29 -6.38
C GLY A 80 19.83 14.49 -4.94
N PRO A 81 19.95 15.72 -4.41
CA PRO A 81 19.49 16.05 -3.07
C PRO A 81 17.97 15.85 -2.93
N GLN A 82 17.54 15.11 -1.92
CA GLN A 82 16.13 14.93 -1.58
C GLN A 82 15.69 16.06 -0.66
N GLN A 83 15.24 17.18 -1.25
CA GLN A 83 14.82 18.35 -0.48
C GLN A 83 13.66 17.99 0.47
N GLY A 84 13.80 18.37 1.74
CA GLY A 84 12.73 18.27 2.74
C GLY A 84 12.44 16.86 3.27
N ARG A 85 13.36 15.89 3.11
CA ARG A 85 13.19 14.54 3.68
C ARG A 85 14.33 14.18 4.63
N PRO A 86 14.03 13.63 5.82
CA PRO A 86 15.04 13.25 6.81
C PRO A 86 15.81 11.98 6.40
N LEU A 87 15.22 11.14 5.54
CA LEU A 87 15.77 9.87 5.14
C LEU A 87 16.76 9.98 3.98
N THR A 88 17.96 9.44 4.19
CA THR A 88 18.98 9.28 3.16
C THR A 88 19.03 7.84 2.64
N ASP A 89 19.72 7.66 1.53
CA ASP A 89 20.03 6.37 0.93
C ASP A 89 18.84 5.46 0.56
N CYS A 90 17.69 6.06 0.23
CA CYS A 90 16.48 5.36 -0.18
C CYS A 90 15.77 6.07 -1.35
N VAL A 91 14.85 5.36 -2.03
CA VAL A 91 13.92 5.95 -3.00
C VAL A 91 12.57 6.08 -2.34
N PRO A 92 12.16 7.29 -1.93
CA PRO A 92 10.97 7.42 -1.12
C PRO A 92 9.71 7.49 -1.98
N LEU A 93 8.71 6.67 -1.66
CA LEU A 93 7.45 6.58 -2.39
C LEU A 93 6.37 7.39 -1.67
N GLY A 94 5.68 8.27 -2.40
CA GLY A 94 4.59 9.09 -1.86
C GLY A 94 3.38 9.06 -2.80
N ASP A 95 2.63 10.16 -2.79
CA ASP A 95 1.53 10.35 -3.74
C ASP A 95 1.99 10.19 -5.19
N LEU A 96 1.05 9.76 -6.05
CA LEU A 96 1.30 9.69 -7.48
C LEU A 96 1.61 11.09 -8.03
N PRO A 97 2.55 11.21 -8.98
CA PRO A 97 2.67 12.42 -9.79
C PRO A 97 1.33 12.76 -10.45
N GLU A 98 1.07 14.04 -10.65
CA GLU A 98 -0.24 14.53 -11.13
C GLU A 98 -0.74 13.82 -12.39
N ALA A 99 0.11 13.67 -13.41
CA ALA A 99 -0.23 12.96 -14.64
C ALA A 99 -0.55 11.47 -14.39
N ALA A 100 0.16 10.81 -13.47
CA ALA A 100 -0.11 9.43 -13.10
C ALA A 100 -1.40 9.31 -12.28
N ALA A 101 -1.69 10.26 -11.40
CA ALA A 101 -2.93 10.32 -10.64
C ALA A 101 -4.14 10.53 -11.55
N ALA A 102 -4.07 11.44 -12.52
CA ALA A 102 -5.11 11.65 -13.53
C ALA A 102 -5.37 10.36 -14.34
N LYS A 103 -4.31 9.70 -14.80
CA LYS A 103 -4.41 8.40 -15.49
C LYS A 103 -5.04 7.32 -14.62
N ALA A 104 -4.67 7.23 -13.33
CA ALA A 104 -5.24 6.28 -12.40
C ALA A 104 -6.74 6.53 -12.16
N ARG A 105 -7.14 7.80 -11.95
CA ARG A 105 -8.54 8.19 -11.78
C ARG A 105 -9.38 7.85 -13.01
N ALA A 106 -8.90 8.17 -14.21
CA ALA A 106 -9.56 7.80 -15.46
C ALA A 106 -9.74 6.28 -15.59
N ARG A 107 -8.68 5.49 -15.31
CA ARG A 107 -8.75 4.02 -15.35
C ARG A 107 -9.72 3.44 -14.31
N TYR A 108 -9.89 4.10 -13.18
CA TYR A 108 -10.83 3.70 -12.14
C TYR A 108 -12.24 4.26 -12.32
N GLY A 109 -12.48 5.12 -13.32
CA GLY A 109 -13.77 5.78 -13.53
C GLY A 109 -14.13 6.73 -12.39
N LEU A 110 -13.14 7.39 -11.79
CA LEU A 110 -13.33 8.35 -10.70
C LEU A 110 -13.44 9.78 -11.28
N PRO A 111 -14.60 10.46 -11.12
CA PRO A 111 -14.78 11.83 -11.57
C PRO A 111 -13.87 12.83 -10.84
N ASP A 112 -13.60 13.96 -11.49
CA ASP A 112 -12.90 15.07 -10.88
C ASP A 112 -13.67 15.67 -9.69
N GLY A 113 -12.92 16.21 -8.72
CA GLY A 113 -13.46 16.79 -7.50
C GLY A 113 -14.07 15.81 -6.50
N LEU A 114 -14.24 14.52 -6.84
CA LEU A 114 -14.83 13.54 -5.92
C LEU A 114 -14.04 13.44 -4.60
N LEU A 115 -12.71 13.53 -4.69
CA LEU A 115 -11.81 13.61 -3.56
C LEU A 115 -11.34 15.04 -3.34
N ALA A 116 -11.08 15.39 -2.08
CA ALA A 116 -10.30 16.59 -1.76
C ALA A 116 -8.94 16.52 -2.48
N GLU A 117 -8.46 17.65 -2.99
CA GLU A 117 -7.27 17.72 -3.85
C GLU A 117 -6.04 17.03 -3.22
N ARG A 118 -5.83 17.25 -1.92
CA ARG A 118 -4.75 16.62 -1.13
C ARG A 118 -4.76 15.08 -1.16
N HIS A 119 -5.92 14.46 -1.40
CA HIS A 119 -6.12 13.01 -1.39
C HIS A 119 -6.32 12.43 -2.79
N ALA A 120 -6.49 13.27 -3.81
CA ALA A 120 -6.78 12.87 -5.19
C ALA A 120 -5.58 12.20 -5.90
N ARG A 121 -4.41 12.16 -5.26
CA ARG A 121 -3.18 11.54 -5.78
C ARG A 121 -2.72 10.33 -4.97
N HIS A 122 -3.36 10.03 -3.85
CA HIS A 122 -2.93 8.96 -2.96
C HIS A 122 -3.30 7.59 -3.55
N PRO A 123 -2.32 6.72 -3.89
CA PRO A 123 -2.58 5.48 -4.64
C PRO A 123 -3.64 4.57 -3.99
N LEU A 124 -3.53 4.36 -2.67
CA LEU A 124 -4.47 3.50 -1.93
C LEU A 124 -5.90 4.10 -1.91
N THR A 125 -6.05 5.37 -1.57
CA THR A 125 -7.35 6.08 -1.56
C THR A 125 -8.08 5.95 -2.89
N LEU A 126 -7.38 6.14 -4.01
CA LEU A 126 -7.96 5.96 -5.35
C LEU A 126 -8.46 4.52 -5.56
N ARG A 127 -7.66 3.53 -5.17
CA ARG A 127 -8.02 2.10 -5.29
C ARG A 127 -9.23 1.74 -4.43
N LEU A 128 -9.27 2.18 -3.17
CA LEU A 128 -10.34 1.89 -2.21
C LEU A 128 -11.66 2.53 -2.65
N LEU A 129 -11.62 3.81 -3.04
CA LEU A 129 -12.81 4.51 -3.54
C LEU A 129 -13.37 3.83 -4.80
N ALA A 130 -12.51 3.37 -5.71
CA ALA A 130 -12.94 2.61 -6.88
C ALA A 130 -13.65 1.30 -6.50
N ASP A 131 -13.16 0.59 -5.48
CA ASP A 131 -13.82 -0.64 -5.00
C ASP A 131 -15.16 -0.37 -4.32
N VAL A 132 -15.25 0.70 -3.54
CA VAL A 132 -16.51 1.16 -2.94
C VAL A 132 -17.53 1.46 -4.04
N ARG A 133 -17.16 2.26 -5.03
CA ARG A 133 -18.07 2.65 -6.12
C ARG A 133 -18.54 1.47 -6.96
N ARG A 134 -17.67 0.50 -7.25
CA ARG A 134 -18.06 -0.73 -7.97
C ARG A 134 -19.04 -1.60 -7.19
N ALA A 135 -19.09 -1.48 -5.86
CA ALA A 135 -20.00 -2.25 -5.02
C ALA A 135 -21.36 -1.58 -4.81
N LEU A 136 -21.52 -0.30 -5.20
CA LEU A 136 -22.78 0.41 -5.06
C LEU A 136 -23.80 -0.12 -6.08
N PRO A 137 -25.08 -0.31 -5.67
CA PRO A 137 -26.16 -0.63 -6.60
C PRO A 137 -26.31 0.43 -7.70
N PRO A 138 -26.75 0.04 -8.91
CA PRO A 138 -27.11 1.01 -9.94
C PRO A 138 -28.24 1.92 -9.44
N GLY A 139 -28.15 3.22 -9.74
CA GLY A 139 -29.15 4.21 -9.35
C GLY A 139 -28.97 4.82 -7.95
N VAL A 140 -27.95 4.42 -7.18
CA VAL A 140 -27.50 5.24 -6.04
C VAL A 140 -26.98 6.56 -6.59
N PRO A 141 -27.54 7.73 -6.17
CA PRO A 141 -27.10 9.02 -6.65
C PRO A 141 -25.60 9.17 -6.49
N ASP A 142 -24.91 9.56 -7.57
CA ASP A 142 -23.49 9.88 -7.46
C ASP A 142 -23.38 11.16 -6.64
N PRO A 143 -22.58 11.22 -5.56
CA PRO A 143 -22.35 12.47 -4.85
C PRO A 143 -21.80 13.59 -5.76
N THR A 144 -21.37 13.28 -6.98
CA THR A 144 -20.95 14.26 -7.99
C THR A 144 -22.07 14.74 -8.93
N THR A 145 -23.21 14.06 -9.04
CA THR A 145 -24.28 14.45 -10.00
C THR A 145 -24.98 15.76 -9.65
N ASP A 146 -24.90 16.22 -8.40
CA ASP A 146 -25.43 17.52 -7.96
C ASP A 146 -24.37 18.63 -7.90
N ARG A 147 -23.14 18.35 -8.34
CA ARG A 147 -22.05 19.34 -8.29
C ARG A 147 -22.09 20.27 -9.50
N ARG A 148 -23.19 21.02 -9.66
CA ARG A 148 -23.19 22.24 -10.48
C ARG A 148 -22.43 23.33 -9.72
N PRO A 149 -21.48 24.05 -10.34
CA PRO A 149 -20.82 25.17 -9.66
C PRO A 149 -21.86 26.20 -9.22
N GLY A 150 -21.88 26.56 -7.93
CA GLY A 150 -22.74 27.63 -7.39
C GLY A 150 -24.08 27.20 -6.80
N VAL A 151 -24.33 25.91 -6.55
CA VAL A 151 -25.51 25.45 -5.80
C VAL A 151 -25.13 25.24 -4.33
N ASP A 152 -25.73 26.02 -3.45
CA ASP A 152 -25.65 25.84 -2.00
C ASP A 152 -26.23 24.45 -1.65
N GLY A 153 -25.38 23.49 -1.26
CA GLY A 153 -25.80 22.13 -0.89
C GLY A 153 -24.98 20.99 -1.50
N ALA A 154 -23.99 21.26 -2.36
CA ALA A 154 -23.10 20.21 -2.86
C ALA A 154 -22.29 19.58 -1.71
N ALA A 155 -22.34 18.25 -1.59
CA ALA A 155 -21.57 17.54 -0.58
C ALA A 155 -20.06 17.84 -0.72
N PRO A 156 -19.34 18.03 0.41
CA PRO A 156 -17.91 18.31 0.36
C PRO A 156 -17.16 17.14 -0.32
N PRO A 157 -16.03 17.42 -1.01
CA PRO A 157 -15.16 16.37 -1.53
C PRO A 157 -14.76 15.39 -0.44
N LEU A 158 -14.74 14.10 -0.77
CA LEU A 158 -14.39 13.04 0.16
C LEU A 158 -12.93 13.18 0.58
N ASP A 159 -12.66 12.98 1.86
CA ASP A 159 -11.31 12.81 2.35
C ASP A 159 -10.92 11.34 2.47
N ARG A 160 -9.64 11.10 2.78
CA ARG A 160 -9.10 9.75 2.93
C ARG A 160 -9.82 8.95 4.01
N ASP A 161 -10.21 9.59 5.11
CA ASP A 161 -10.80 8.91 6.25
C ASP A 161 -12.23 8.47 5.94
N ALA A 162 -13.01 9.31 5.25
CA ALA A 162 -14.32 8.94 4.72
C ALA A 162 -14.23 7.77 3.73
N VAL A 163 -13.22 7.76 2.86
CA VAL A 163 -12.98 6.64 1.92
C VAL A 163 -12.62 5.36 2.66
N LEU A 164 -11.73 5.44 3.66
CA LEU A 164 -11.31 4.29 4.44
C LEU A 164 -12.50 3.70 5.22
N SER A 165 -13.29 4.53 5.89
CA SER A 165 -14.50 4.10 6.61
C SER A 165 -15.48 3.40 5.68
N ALA A 166 -15.80 3.99 4.52
CA ALA A 166 -16.69 3.38 3.54
C ALA A 166 -16.16 2.04 3.00
N TYR A 167 -14.84 1.92 2.83
CA TYR A 167 -14.22 0.67 2.42
C TYR A 167 -14.27 -0.40 3.53
N LEU A 168 -14.05 -0.02 4.79
CA LEU A 168 -14.20 -0.93 5.93
C LEU A 168 -15.64 -1.43 6.05
N ASP A 169 -16.64 -0.55 5.90
CA ASP A 169 -18.06 -0.94 5.88
C ASP A 169 -18.35 -1.95 4.76
N LEU A 170 -17.79 -1.74 3.57
CA LEU A 170 -17.91 -2.68 2.45
C LEU A 170 -17.27 -4.04 2.78
N VAL A 171 -16.10 -4.07 3.42
CA VAL A 171 -15.44 -5.32 3.84
C VAL A 171 -16.27 -6.02 4.93
N CYS A 172 -16.80 -5.29 5.91
CA CYS A 172 -17.71 -5.82 6.92
C CYS A 172 -18.94 -6.47 6.29
N LEU A 173 -19.57 -5.77 5.34
CA LEU A 173 -20.74 -6.28 4.62
C LEU A 173 -20.42 -7.53 3.81
N ARG A 174 -19.30 -7.54 3.08
CA ARG A 174 -18.87 -8.72 2.29
C ARG A 174 -18.60 -9.93 3.18
N THR A 175 -17.94 -9.72 4.32
CA THR A 175 -17.71 -10.77 5.32
C THR A 175 -19.04 -11.27 5.89
N ALA A 176 -19.95 -10.37 6.24
CA ALA A 176 -21.28 -10.74 6.73
C ALA A 176 -22.09 -11.54 5.71
N VAL A 177 -22.05 -11.17 4.42
CA VAL A 177 -22.70 -11.93 3.34
C VAL A 177 -22.13 -13.34 3.25
N ARG A 178 -20.79 -13.49 3.33
CA ARG A 178 -20.14 -14.81 3.31
C ARG A 178 -20.52 -15.68 4.51
N LEU A 179 -20.59 -15.09 5.71
CA LEU A 179 -21.01 -15.79 6.93
C LEU A 179 -22.51 -16.13 6.92
N ALA A 180 -23.34 -15.29 6.31
CA ALA A 180 -24.79 -15.46 6.22
C ALA A 180 -25.21 -16.50 5.16
N ALA A 181 -24.42 -16.67 4.09
CA ALA A 181 -24.79 -17.50 2.94
C ALA A 181 -25.11 -18.96 3.29
N PRO A 182 -24.32 -19.68 4.12
CA PRO A 182 -24.64 -21.06 4.53
C PRO A 182 -25.97 -21.19 5.29
N HIS A 183 -26.44 -20.10 5.90
CA HIS A 183 -27.63 -20.07 6.74
C HIS A 183 -28.84 -19.44 6.03
N GLY A 184 -28.71 -19.07 4.74
CA GLY A 184 -29.77 -18.44 3.96
C GLY A 184 -30.25 -17.09 4.51
N LEU A 185 -29.47 -16.43 5.37
CA LEU A 185 -29.88 -15.18 6.03
C LEU A 185 -29.89 -14.02 5.03
N ARG A 186 -30.97 -13.22 5.06
CA ARG A 186 -31.18 -12.06 4.17
C ARG A 186 -31.74 -10.86 4.94
N GLY A 187 -31.74 -9.69 4.30
CA GLY A 187 -32.40 -8.49 4.82
C GLY A 187 -31.87 -8.06 6.19
N THR A 188 -32.77 -7.90 7.16
CA THR A 188 -32.44 -7.43 8.52
C THR A 188 -31.48 -8.38 9.26
N ALA A 189 -31.58 -9.69 9.04
CA ALA A 189 -30.68 -10.67 9.64
C ALA A 189 -29.22 -10.47 9.14
N LEU A 190 -29.05 -10.23 7.84
CA LEU A 190 -27.75 -9.89 7.26
C LEU A 190 -27.20 -8.57 7.83
N ARG A 191 -28.04 -7.54 7.99
CA ARG A 191 -27.64 -6.26 8.60
C ARG A 191 -27.13 -6.44 10.03
N ARG A 192 -27.75 -7.33 10.83
CA ARG A 192 -27.28 -7.65 12.19
C ARG A 192 -25.92 -8.35 12.17
N VAL A 193 -25.67 -9.26 11.22
CA VAL A 193 -24.35 -9.89 11.05
C VAL A 193 -23.31 -8.85 10.64
N ALA A 194 -23.64 -7.94 9.72
CA ALA A 194 -22.75 -6.85 9.32
C ALA A 194 -22.39 -5.93 10.49
N ALA A 195 -23.38 -5.51 11.29
CA ALA A 195 -23.14 -4.70 12.49
C ALA A 195 -22.25 -5.43 13.51
N ARG A 196 -22.44 -6.75 13.68
CA ARG A 196 -21.60 -7.56 14.57
C ARG A 196 -20.16 -7.66 14.06
N VAL A 197 -19.96 -7.87 12.75
CA VAL A 197 -18.62 -7.91 12.15
C VAL A 197 -17.93 -6.55 12.30
N ALA A 198 -18.65 -5.45 12.06
CA ALA A 198 -18.11 -4.11 12.25
C ALA A 198 -17.71 -3.84 13.71
N GLY A 199 -18.54 -4.25 14.68
CA GLY A 199 -18.21 -4.14 16.11
C GLY A 199 -16.93 -4.90 16.48
N ARG A 200 -16.75 -6.12 15.95
CA ARG A 200 -15.57 -6.96 16.20
C ARG A 200 -14.27 -6.45 15.59
N LEU A 201 -14.33 -5.50 14.65
CA LEU A 201 -13.15 -4.85 14.06
C LEU A 201 -12.70 -3.62 14.85
N HIS A 202 -13.56 -3.08 15.72
CA HIS A 202 -13.24 -1.95 16.58
C HIS A 202 -12.81 -2.37 18.00
N GLU A 203 -13.00 -3.64 18.35
CA GLU A 203 -12.49 -4.30 19.56
C GLU A 203 -11.05 -4.79 19.36
#